data_AF-A0A962EEX3-F1
#
_entry.id   AF-A0A962EEX3-F1
#
_cell.length_a   1.000
_cell.length_b   1.000
_cell.length_c   1.000
_cell.angle_alpha   90.00
_cell.angle_beta   90.00
_cell.angle_gamma   90.00
#
_symmetry.space_group_name_H-M   'P 1'
#
loop_
_entity.id
_entity.type
_entity.pdbx_description
1 polymer ?
#
loop_
_entity_poly.entity_id
_entity_poly.type
_entity_poly.pdbx_seq_one_letter_code
_entity_poly.pdbx_strand_id
1 'polypeptide(L)'
;MLTLVRTLLVGYGLIAIATGILGASATYDAVTTTPMQDNNHRYVAAIWASMGLAFLFVAWNPSEVSLFRFLMAALFIGGLVRAIALVNYPPTPFIVFIIAIELIPPPLMLWLHSSSINAARHQL
;
A
#
# COMPACT_ATOMS: atom_id res chain seq x y z
N MET A 1 -15.41 -7.98 10.05
CA MET A 1 -14.64 -7.71 8.81
C MET A 1 -14.57 -8.98 7.99
N LEU A 2 -14.76 -8.90 6.68
CA LEU A 2 -14.67 -10.04 5.76
C LEU A 2 -13.27 -10.68 5.81
N THR A 3 -13.20 -12.01 5.82
CA THR A 3 -11.93 -12.76 5.87
C THR A 3 -10.98 -12.33 4.75
N LEU A 4 -11.50 -12.15 3.53
CA LEU A 4 -10.72 -11.67 2.38
C LEU A 4 -10.06 -10.30 2.65
N VAL A 5 -10.80 -9.33 3.19
CA VAL A 5 -10.27 -8.00 3.51
C VAL A 5 -9.16 -8.10 4.56
N ARG A 6 -9.36 -8.91 5.60
CA ARG A 6 -8.32 -9.15 6.62
C ARG A 6 -7.06 -9.76 6.01
N THR A 7 -7.20 -10.80 5.19
CA THR A 7 -6.07 -11.47 4.54
C THR A 7 -5.28 -10.50 3.65
N LEU A 8 -5.97 -9.66 2.88
CA LEU A 8 -5.32 -8.65 2.05
C LEU A 8 -4.58 -7.59 2.89
N LEU A 9 -5.18 -7.09 3.97
CA LEU A 9 -4.51 -6.17 4.91
C LEU A 9 -3.25 -6.78 5.52
N VAL A 10 -3.30 -8.05 5.95
CA VAL A 10 -2.13 -8.76 6.46
C VAL A 10 -1.05 -8.90 5.38
N GLY A 11 -1.44 -9.28 4.16
CA GLY A 11 -0.54 -9.37 3.03
C GLY A 11 0.17 -8.04 2.74
N TYR A 12 -0.58 -6.94 2.63
CA TYR A 12 0.00 -5.60 2.48
C TYR A 12 0.92 -5.25 3.64
N GLY A 13 0.50 -5.50 4.89
CA GLY A 13 1.29 -5.21 6.07
C GLY A 13 2.67 -5.86 6.04
N LEU A 14 2.71 -7.17 5.79
CA LEU A 14 3.96 -7.94 5.74
C LEU A 14 4.83 -7.52 4.55
N ILE A 15 4.25 -7.38 3.37
CA ILE A 15 5.00 -6.93 2.17
C ILE A 15 5.57 -5.53 2.40
N ALA A 16 4.79 -4.62 2.96
CA ALA A 16 5.20 -3.24 3.19
C ALA A 16 6.34 -3.13 4.20
N ILE A 17 6.25 -3.85 5.32
CA ILE A 17 7.33 -3.92 6.32
C ILE A 17 8.59 -4.49 5.69
N ALA A 18 8.50 -5.65 5.03
CA ALA A 18 9.67 -6.32 4.47
C ALA A 18 10.35 -5.46 3.39
N THR A 19 9.58 -4.98 2.40
CA THR A 19 10.13 -4.19 1.29
C THR A 19 10.56 -2.79 1.73
N GLY A 20 9.87 -2.18 2.69
CA GLY A 20 10.26 -0.89 3.26
C GLY A 20 11.57 -0.97 4.06
N ILE A 21 11.77 -2.03 4.86
CA ILE A 21 13.06 -2.26 5.55
C ILE A 21 14.17 -2.47 4.52
N LEU A 22 13.95 -3.34 3.52
CA LEU A 22 14.94 -3.61 2.48
C LEU A 22 15.34 -2.34 1.71
N GLY A 23 14.38 -1.48 1.36
CA GLY A 23 14.63 -0.21 0.70
C GLY A 23 15.38 0.79 1.59
N ALA A 24 14.99 0.90 2.85
CA ALA A 24 15.65 1.79 3.81
C ALA A 24 17.10 1.37 4.11
N SER A 25 17.38 0.07 4.06
CA SER A 25 18.71 -0.51 4.30
C SER A 25 19.51 -0.81 3.01
N ALA A 26 19.03 -0.39 1.84
CA ALA A 26 19.72 -0.67 0.59
C ALA A 26 21.14 -0.06 0.58
N THR A 27 22.06 -0.70 -0.14
CA THR A 27 23.43 -0.16 -0.31
C THR A 27 23.36 1.08 -1.19
N TYR A 28 24.04 2.16 -0.77
CA TYR A 28 24.13 3.38 -1.56
C TYR A 28 25.06 3.18 -2.76
N ASP A 29 24.58 3.50 -3.96
CA ASP A 29 25.38 3.53 -5.19
C ASP A 29 25.53 4.97 -5.70
N ALA A 30 26.73 5.52 -5.49
CA ALA A 30 27.07 6.89 -5.90
C ALA A 30 27.22 7.06 -7.43
N VAL A 31 27.30 5.98 -8.21
CA VAL A 31 27.39 6.05 -9.68
C VAL A 31 26.04 6.33 -10.31
N THR A 32 24.97 5.77 -9.72
CA THR A 32 23.62 5.79 -10.31
C THR A 32 22.65 6.69 -9.55
N THR A 33 22.98 7.10 -8.33
CA THR A 33 22.06 7.81 -7.43
C THR A 33 22.73 9.01 -6.77
N THR A 34 22.07 10.17 -6.82
CA THR A 34 22.53 11.35 -6.05
C THR A 34 22.23 11.21 -4.55
N PRO A 35 22.97 11.88 -3.66
CA PRO A 35 22.69 11.82 -2.22
C PRO A 35 21.25 12.19 -1.84
N MET A 36 20.65 13.15 -2.54
CA MET A 36 19.25 13.55 -2.31
C MET A 36 18.25 12.47 -2.74
N GLN A 37 18.52 11.75 -3.84
CA GLN A 37 17.67 10.65 -4.29
C GLN A 37 17.75 9.45 -3.34
N ASP A 38 18.95 9.08 -2.87
CA ASP A 38 19.13 8.01 -1.88
C ASP A 38 18.41 8.35 -0.56
N ASN A 39 18.61 9.57 -0.05
CA ASN A 39 17.96 10.00 1.19
C ASN A 39 16.43 9.96 1.09
N ASN A 40 15.85 10.48 -0.01
CA ASN A 40 14.41 10.42 -0.25
C ASN A 40 13.92 8.98 -0.39
N HIS A 41 14.66 8.11 -1.08
CA HIS A 41 14.29 6.71 -1.23
C HIS A 41 14.18 6.01 0.14
N ARG A 42 15.17 6.20 1.03
CA ARG A 42 15.16 5.62 2.37
C ARG A 42 14.03 6.17 3.23
N TYR A 43 13.80 7.47 3.18
CA TYR A 43 12.69 8.12 3.90
C TYR A 43 11.33 7.55 3.48
N VAL A 44 11.06 7.47 2.17
CA VAL A 44 9.83 6.90 1.64
C VAL A 44 9.71 5.41 1.96
N ALA A 45 10.81 4.65 1.90
CA ALA A 45 10.82 3.23 2.28
C ALA A 45 10.48 3.03 3.77
N ALA A 46 10.97 3.90 4.67
CA ALA A 46 10.62 3.87 6.08
C ALA A 46 9.15 4.23 6.34
N ILE A 47 8.59 5.22 5.62
CA ILE A 47 7.15 5.52 5.66
C ILE A 47 6.35 4.30 5.20
N TRP A 48 6.77 3.66 4.12
CA TRP A 48 6.10 2.48 3.58
C TRP A 48 6.10 1.32 4.59
N ALA A 49 7.23 1.03 5.25
CA ALA A 49 7.28 0.06 6.34
C ALA A 49 6.32 0.42 7.49
N SER A 50 6.23 1.71 7.83
CA SER A 50 5.34 2.22 8.88
C SER A 50 3.86 2.09 8.50
N MET A 51 3.50 2.32 7.24
CA MET A 51 2.16 2.00 6.71
C MET A 51 1.85 0.50 6.84
N GLY A 52 2.86 -0.35 6.68
CA GLY A 52 2.76 -1.79 6.93
C GLY A 52 2.23 -2.12 8.33
N LEU A 53 2.73 -1.42 9.35
CA LEU A 53 2.23 -1.55 10.72
C LEU A 53 0.76 -1.10 10.84
N ALA A 54 0.38 -0.03 10.15
CA ALA A 54 -1.01 0.45 10.14
C ALA A 54 -1.97 -0.55 9.46
N PHE A 55 -1.55 -1.22 8.38
CA PHE A 55 -2.34 -2.30 7.77
C PHE A 55 -2.58 -3.46 8.73
N LEU A 56 -1.52 -3.91 9.42
CA LEU A 56 -1.65 -4.96 10.44
C LEU A 56 -2.57 -4.48 11.57
N PHE A 57 -2.40 -3.27 12.08
CA PHE A 57 -3.26 -2.73 13.12
C PHE A 57 -4.74 -2.77 12.73
N VAL A 58 -5.10 -2.29 11.53
CA VAL A 58 -6.49 -2.32 11.03
C VAL A 58 -7.01 -3.76 10.84
N ALA A 59 -6.14 -4.70 10.46
CA ALA A 59 -6.53 -6.10 10.27
C ALA A 59 -7.10 -6.75 11.56
N TRP A 60 -6.64 -6.32 12.73
CA TRP A 60 -7.15 -6.76 14.03
C TRP A 60 -8.12 -5.77 14.70
N ASN A 61 -8.17 -4.51 14.25
CA ASN A 61 -9.06 -3.47 14.77
C ASN A 61 -10.08 -3.02 13.71
N PRO A 62 -11.09 -3.84 13.38
CA PRO A 62 -12.03 -3.55 12.30
C PRO A 62 -12.96 -2.35 12.57
N SER A 63 -12.98 -1.82 13.80
CA SER A 63 -13.64 -0.57 14.15
C SER A 63 -12.96 0.66 13.53
N GLU A 64 -11.71 0.54 13.09
CA GLU A 64 -10.89 1.62 12.55
C GLU A 64 -11.21 1.94 11.08
N VAL A 65 -12.47 2.29 10.82
CA VAL A 65 -13.00 2.54 9.48
C VAL A 65 -12.31 3.70 8.77
N SER A 66 -12.00 4.78 9.50
CA SER A 66 -11.36 5.97 8.94
C SER A 66 -9.93 5.66 8.48
N LEU A 67 -9.16 4.96 9.32
CA LEU A 67 -7.79 4.56 8.99
C LEU A 67 -7.78 3.57 7.82
N PHE A 68 -8.69 2.59 7.80
CA PHE A 68 -8.86 1.69 6.66
C PHE A 68 -9.07 2.47 5.36
N ARG A 69 -10.04 3.40 5.33
CA ARG A 69 -10.35 4.20 4.14
C ARG A 69 -9.17 5.06 3.69
N PHE A 70 -8.48 5.68 4.65
CA PHE A 70 -7.27 6.46 4.38
C PHE A 70 -6.18 5.60 3.72
N LEU A 71 -5.90 4.41 4.26
CA LEU A 71 -4.88 3.51 3.73
C LEU A 71 -5.21 3.03 2.30
N MET A 72 -6.48 2.73 2.03
CA MET A 72 -6.92 2.34 0.67
C MET A 72 -6.76 3.50 -0.33
N ALA A 73 -7.13 4.72 0.07
CA ALA A 73 -6.93 5.89 -0.77
C ALA A 73 -5.45 6.19 -1.01
N ALA A 74 -4.61 6.08 0.03
CA ALA A 74 -3.17 6.30 -0.06
C ALA A 74 -2.50 5.32 -1.03
N LEU A 75 -2.82 4.01 -0.95
CA LEU A 75 -2.32 3.01 -1.91
C LEU A 75 -2.76 3.32 -3.34
N PHE A 76 -4.03 3.64 -3.53
CA PHE A 76 -4.57 3.92 -4.85
C PHE A 76 -3.91 5.16 -5.48
N ILE A 77 -3.74 6.24 -4.72
CA ILE A 77 -3.02 7.44 -5.17
C ILE A 77 -1.57 7.09 -5.51
N GLY A 78 -0.90 6.28 -4.69
CA GLY A 78 0.45 5.78 -4.98
C GLY A 78 0.53 5.02 -6.30
N GLY A 79 -0.41 4.10 -6.54
CA GLY A 79 -0.53 3.36 -7.80
C GLY A 79 -0.76 4.26 -9.01
N LEU A 80 -1.56 5.32 -8.87
CA LEU A 80 -1.78 6.30 -9.95
C LEU A 80 -0.49 7.05 -10.28
N VAL A 81 0.21 7.54 -9.26
CA VAL A 81 1.50 8.23 -9.44
C VAL A 81 2.51 7.29 -10.10
N ARG A 82 2.57 6.02 -9.68
CA ARG A 82 3.49 5.03 -10.26
C ARG A 82 3.13 4.70 -11.72
N ALA A 83 1.85 4.62 -12.05
CA ALA A 83 1.38 4.43 -13.42
C ALA A 83 1.72 5.62 -14.32
N ILE A 84 1.48 6.85 -13.84
CA ILE A 84 1.83 8.08 -14.57
C ILE A 84 3.36 8.16 -14.77
N ALA A 85 4.15 7.75 -13.79
CA ALA A 85 5.61 7.81 -13.88
C ALA A 85 6.21 6.95 -15.01
N LEU A 86 5.48 5.95 -15.51
CA LEU A 86 5.88 5.15 -16.68
C LEU A 86 6.05 5.95 -17.98
N VAL A 87 5.60 7.21 -18.04
CA VAL A 87 5.93 8.08 -19.18
C VAL A 87 7.43 8.38 -19.29
N ASN A 88 8.19 8.20 -18.20
CA ASN A 88 9.61 8.51 -18.13
C ASN A 88 10.53 7.30 -18.38
N TYR A 89 10.00 6.08 -18.34
CA TYR A 89 10.79 4.85 -18.45
C TYR A 89 9.94 3.65 -18.87
N PRO A 90 10.51 2.67 -19.60
CA PRO A 90 9.77 1.50 -20.04
C PRO A 90 9.25 0.68 -18.85
N PRO A 91 8.04 0.12 -18.94
CA PRO A 91 7.49 -0.71 -17.88
C PRO A 91 8.27 -2.02 -17.77
N THR A 92 8.68 -2.36 -16.54
CA THR A 92 9.14 -3.71 -16.22
C THR A 92 7.97 -4.55 -15.71
N PRO A 93 7.98 -5.88 -15.90
CA PRO A 93 6.93 -6.74 -15.35
C PRO A 93 6.70 -6.53 -13.85
N PHE A 94 7.76 -6.27 -13.09
CA PHE A 94 7.68 -6.00 -11.66
C PHE A 94 6.95 -4.69 -11.33
N ILE A 95 7.25 -3.60 -12.06
CA ILE A 95 6.55 -2.32 -11.86
C ILE A 95 5.08 -2.43 -12.24
N VAL A 96 4.77 -3.12 -13.34
CA VAL A 96 3.37 -3.37 -13.77
C VAL A 96 2.62 -4.17 -12.71
N PHE A 97 3.23 -5.21 -12.16
CA PHE A 97 2.65 -5.98 -11.07
C PHE A 97 2.38 -5.11 -9.83
N ILE A 98 3.33 -4.26 -9.42
CA ILE A 98 3.14 -3.34 -8.29
C ILE A 98 1.97 -2.38 -8.55
N ILE A 99 1.91 -1.77 -9.74
CA ILE A 99 0.79 -0.88 -10.11
C ILE A 99 -0.55 -1.62 -10.02
N ALA A 100 -0.62 -2.85 -10.52
CA ALA A 100 -1.85 -3.64 -10.48
C ALA A 100 -2.30 -3.91 -9.04
N ILE A 101 -1.39 -4.27 -8.13
CA ILE A 101 -1.72 -4.47 -6.71
C ILE A 101 -2.01 -3.16 -5.98
N GLU A 102 -1.59 -2.01 -6.48
CA GLU A 102 -1.93 -0.71 -5.87
C GLU A 102 -3.28 -0.18 -6.38
N LEU A 103 -3.66 -0.52 -7.62
CA LEU A 103 -4.88 0.02 -8.25
C LEU A 103 -6.11 -0.89 -8.18
N ILE A 104 -5.95 -2.21 -8.09
CA ILE A 104 -7.09 -3.14 -8.17
C ILE A 104 -7.63 -3.52 -6.78
N PRO A 105 -6.82 -4.03 -5.82
CA PRO A 105 -7.35 -4.44 -4.53
C PRO A 105 -7.91 -3.30 -3.66
N PRO A 106 -7.34 -2.07 -3.60
CA PRO A 106 -7.89 -1.04 -2.74
C PRO A 106 -9.33 -0.61 -3.08
N PRO A 107 -9.70 -0.35 -4.35
CA PRO A 107 -11.09 -0.11 -4.71
C PRO A 107 -12.01 -1.31 -4.41
N LEU A 108 -11.55 -2.53 -4.67
CA LEU A 108 -12.30 -3.74 -4.35
C LEU A 108 -12.56 -3.88 -2.85
N MET A 109 -11.55 -3.65 -2.02
CA MET A 109 -11.65 -3.69 -0.56
C MET A 109 -12.57 -2.59 -0.03
N LEU A 110 -12.52 -1.37 -0.59
CA LEU A 110 -13.45 -0.29 -0.24
C LEU A 110 -14.90 -0.64 -0.57
N TRP A 111 -15.13 -1.24 -1.74
CA TRP A 111 -16.45 -1.70 -2.15
C TRP A 111 -16.97 -2.81 -1.21
N LEU A 112 -16.19 -3.87 -1.00
CA LEU A 112 -16.53 -4.98 -0.09
C LEU A 112 -16.83 -4.49 1.33
N HIS A 113 -16.00 -3.59 1.85
CA HIS A 113 -16.17 -3.03 3.18
C HIS A 113 -17.46 -2.21 3.28
N SER A 114 -17.74 -1.34 2.31
CA SER A 114 -18.96 -0.51 2.29
C SER A 114 -20.24 -1.34 2.14
N SER A 115 -20.21 -2.35 1.27
CA SER A 115 -21.33 -3.30 1.10
C SER A 115 -21.64 -4.04 2.40
N SER A 116 -20.62 -4.44 3.16
CA SER A 116 -20.82 -5.14 4.44
C SER A 116 -21.45 -4.25 5.53
N ILE A 117 -21.08 -2.96 5.58
CA ILE A 117 -21.68 -2.00 6.52
C ILE A 117 -23.14 -1.74 6.17
N ASN A 118 -23.45 -1.56 4.89
CA ASN A 118 -24.82 -1.31 4.44
C ASN A 118 -25.73 -2.51 4.70
N ALA A 119 -25.26 -3.73 4.45
CA ALA A 119 -26.01 -4.95 4.75
C ALA A 119 -26.38 -5.06 6.24
N ALA A 120 -25.45 -4.73 7.14
CA ALA A 120 -25.70 -4.74 8.58
C ALA A 120 -26.72 -3.68 9.02
N ARG A 121 -26.75 -2.50 8.36
CA ARG A 121 -27.72 -1.42 8.67
C ARG A 121 -29.16 -1.78 8.32
N HIS A 122 -29.38 -2.60 7.29
CA HIS A 122 -30.73 -3.03 6.89
C HIS A 122 -31.34 -4.13 7.78
N GLN A 123 -30.57 -4.66 8.73
CA GLN A 123 -31.00 -5.71 9.66
C GLN A 123 -31.40 -5.17 11.04
N LEU A 124 -31.27 -3.86 11.27
CA LEU A 124 -31.63 -3.13 12.49
C LEU A 124 -32.92 -2.33 12.26
#